data_AF-A0A382BDI1-F1
#
_entry.id   AF-A0A382BDI1-F1
#
_cell.length_a   1.000
_cell.length_b   1.000
_cell.length_c   1.000
_cell.angle_alpha   90.00
_cell.angle_beta   90.00
_cell.angle_gamma   90.00
#
_symmetry.space_group_name_H-M   'P 1'
#
loop_
_entity.id
_entity.type
_entity.pdbx_description
1 polymer ?
#
loop_
_entity_poly.entity_id
_entity_poly.type
_entity_poly.pdbx_seq_one_letter_code
_entity_poly.pdbx_strand_id
1 'polypeptide(L)'
;MLDYDALRCFHEVLRYGGFEKGAQALNLTQSAVSQKIKRLEQNVGGPVMVRTKPLRATPLGKELLAHIQKVSVLEEALNIQSGLEASAAPISVAVNNDVLATWFSQVMAAFSDKRANPIHIVNADQTQTRDILQQGRVMACISQTGTPVTGGQSIRLGTMRYQLYASPRFIERYLHKEISPQSVMSTPGLLYDEYDVTLLTDYQRECLNIAPSFTTCHWYPSSHGFVKM
;
A
#
# COMPACT_ATOMS: atom_id res chain seq x y z
N MET A 1 -24.43 19.24 8.00
CA MET A 1 -23.67 19.00 6.76
C MET A 1 -22.20 18.85 7.13
N LEU A 2 -21.46 17.89 6.55
CA LEU A 2 -20.05 17.70 6.86
C LEU A 2 -19.22 18.90 6.37
N ASP A 3 -18.29 19.37 7.20
CA ASP A 3 -17.34 20.43 6.85
C ASP A 3 -16.20 19.82 6.02
N TYR A 4 -16.33 19.87 4.69
CA TYR A 4 -15.39 19.26 3.75
C TYR A 4 -13.99 19.88 3.82
N ASP A 5 -13.86 21.16 4.17
CA ASP A 5 -12.55 21.79 4.38
C ASP A 5 -11.86 21.20 5.61
N ALA A 6 -12.62 20.98 6.69
CA ALA A 6 -12.08 20.36 7.89
C ALA A 6 -11.71 18.88 7.65
N LEU A 7 -12.47 18.17 6.81
CA LEU A 7 -12.12 16.81 6.37
C LEU A 7 -10.85 16.78 5.52
N ARG A 8 -10.67 17.73 4.59
CA ARG A 8 -9.43 17.89 3.81
C ARG A 8 -8.24 18.17 4.73
N CYS A 9 -8.40 19.05 5.72
CA CYS A 9 -7.38 19.29 6.75
C CYS A 9 -7.00 18.01 7.51
N PHE A 10 -7.99 17.25 7.96
CA PHE A 10 -7.78 15.99 8.66
C PHE A 10 -7.03 14.96 7.78
N HIS A 11 -7.42 14.83 6.50
CA HIS A 11 -6.75 13.95 5.54
C HIS A 11 -5.27 14.32 5.34
N GLU A 12 -4.96 15.59 5.07
CA GLU A 12 -3.58 16.02 4.81
C GLU A 12 -2.69 15.90 6.06
N VAL A 13 -3.22 16.18 7.27
CA VAL A 13 -2.46 16.00 8.52
C VAL A 13 -2.04 14.54 8.72
N LEU A 14 -2.94 13.59 8.43
CA LEU A 14 -2.60 12.16 8.50
C LEU A 14 -1.65 11.74 7.39
N ARG A 15 -1.86 12.24 6.16
CA ARG A 15 -1.01 11.94 5.00
C ARG A 15 0.43 12.37 5.21
N TYR A 16 0.64 13.59 5.70
CA TYR A 16 1.99 14.13 5.98
C TYR A 16 2.53 13.75 7.36
N GLY A 17 1.74 13.02 8.17
CA GLY A 17 2.15 12.51 9.49
C GLY A 17 2.34 13.61 10.55
N GLY A 18 1.76 14.79 10.37
CA GLY A 18 1.94 15.91 11.29
C GLY A 18 1.12 17.15 10.94
N PHE A 19 0.72 17.89 11.98
CA PHE A 19 -0.07 19.12 11.82
C PHE A 19 0.69 20.22 11.06
N GLU A 20 1.98 20.39 11.34
CA GLU A 20 2.81 21.40 10.68
C GLU A 20 2.95 21.13 9.18
N LYS A 21 3.40 19.92 8.81
CA LYS A 21 3.56 19.51 7.42
C LYS A 21 2.23 19.51 6.65
N GLY A 22 1.15 19.04 7.27
CA GLY A 22 -0.18 19.08 6.68
C GLY A 22 -0.69 20.51 6.45
N ALA A 23 -0.39 21.43 7.37
CA ALA A 23 -0.74 22.84 7.21
C ALA A 23 0.06 23.51 6.08
N GLN A 24 1.36 23.21 5.98
CA GLN A 24 2.20 23.67 4.86
C GLN A 24 1.67 23.19 3.51
N ALA A 25 1.28 21.91 3.40
CA ALA A 25 0.72 21.35 2.16
C ALA A 25 -0.61 22.02 1.74
N LEU A 26 -1.36 22.56 2.70
CA LEU A 26 -2.63 23.26 2.47
C LEU A 26 -2.47 24.78 2.37
N ASN A 27 -1.25 25.32 2.46
CA ASN A 27 -1.00 26.77 2.58
C ASN A 27 -1.78 27.42 3.75
N LEU A 28 -1.87 26.73 4.88
CA LEU A 28 -2.53 27.19 6.10
C LEU A 28 -1.55 27.27 7.28
N THR A 29 -1.95 27.97 8.33
CA THR A 29 -1.23 27.91 9.61
C THR A 29 -1.59 26.64 10.38
N GLN A 30 -0.65 26.14 11.19
CA GLN A 30 -0.90 24.99 12.06
C GLN A 30 -2.09 25.23 13.02
N SER A 31 -2.27 26.46 13.49
CA SER A 31 -3.39 26.85 14.36
C SER A 31 -4.73 26.77 13.62
N ALA A 32 -4.80 27.23 12.37
CA ALA A 32 -6.00 27.14 11.55
C ALA A 32 -6.41 25.67 11.29
N VAL A 33 -5.45 24.82 10.94
CA VAL A 33 -5.70 23.38 10.75
C VAL A 33 -6.16 22.73 12.05
N SER A 34 -5.51 23.05 13.17
CA SER A 34 -5.87 22.52 14.49
C SER A 34 -7.29 22.92 14.91
N GLN A 35 -7.70 24.16 14.63
CA GLN A 35 -9.06 24.65 14.89
C GLN A 35 -10.10 23.97 14.00
N LYS A 36 -9.81 23.79 12.70
CA LYS A 36 -10.69 23.07 11.76
C LYS A 36 -10.89 21.62 12.20
N ILE A 37 -9.83 20.91 12.58
CA ILE A 37 -9.94 19.52 13.07
C ILE A 37 -10.72 19.46 14.40
N LYS A 38 -10.48 20.39 15.34
CA LYS A 38 -11.25 20.46 16.58
C LYS A 38 -12.74 20.70 16.33
N ARG A 39 -13.08 21.55 15.37
CA ARG A 39 -14.47 21.78 14.93
C ARG A 39 -15.07 20.52 14.31
N LEU A 40 -14.30 19.80 13.48
CA LEU A 40 -14.73 18.53 12.93
C LEU A 40 -15.09 17.55 14.06
N GLU A 41 -14.21 17.37 15.04
CA GLU A 41 -14.41 16.51 16.22
C GLU A 41 -15.69 16.88 17.00
N GLN A 42 -15.94 18.18 17.19
CA GLN A 42 -17.17 18.68 17.82
C GLN A 42 -18.42 18.35 17.01
N ASN A 43 -18.36 18.54 15.68
CA ASN A 43 -19.50 18.30 14.79
C ASN A 43 -19.86 16.80 14.69
N VAL A 44 -18.87 15.92 14.75
CA VAL A 44 -19.08 14.46 14.66
C VAL A 44 -19.24 13.80 16.03
N GLY A 45 -19.14 14.57 17.12
CA GLY A 45 -19.40 14.10 18.48
C GLY A 45 -18.28 13.25 19.10
N GLY A 46 -17.06 13.28 18.56
CA GLY A 46 -15.96 12.47 19.08
C GLY A 46 -14.61 12.73 18.42
N PRO A 47 -13.52 12.21 19.01
CA PRO A 47 -12.18 12.35 18.45
C PRO A 47 -12.05 11.57 17.14
N VAL A 48 -11.50 12.22 16.12
CA VAL A 48 -11.26 11.61 14.79
C VAL A 48 -9.83 11.08 14.64
N MET A 49 -8.92 11.50 15.54
CA MET A 49 -7.51 11.16 15.48
C MET A 49 -6.92 10.86 16.86
N VAL A 50 -6.13 9.80 16.92
CA VAL A 50 -5.23 9.50 18.04
C VAL A 50 -3.94 10.30 17.84
N ARG A 51 -3.64 11.19 18.79
CA ARG A 51 -2.50 12.13 18.72
C ARG A 51 -1.19 11.53 19.27
N THR A 52 -0.99 10.23 19.14
CA THR A 52 0.30 9.58 19.42
C THR A 52 1.18 9.66 18.17
N LYS A 53 2.51 9.48 18.31
CA LYS A 53 3.40 9.32 17.16
C LYS A 53 3.58 7.81 16.89
N PRO A 54 3.31 7.31 15.67
CA PRO A 54 2.76 8.01 14.51
C PRO A 54 1.27 8.35 14.68
N LEU A 55 0.81 9.45 14.07
CA LEU A 55 -0.60 9.87 14.08
C LEU A 55 -1.48 8.79 13.43
N ARG A 56 -2.64 8.49 14.03
CA ARG A 56 -3.57 7.48 13.52
C ARG A 56 -5.01 7.96 13.59
N ALA A 57 -5.82 7.60 12.61
CA ALA A 57 -7.27 7.81 12.68
C ALA A 57 -7.92 6.91 13.75
N THR A 58 -8.94 7.43 14.44
CA THR A 58 -9.87 6.61 15.24
C THR A 58 -10.81 5.81 14.32
N PRO A 59 -11.63 4.87 14.83
CA PRO A 59 -12.63 4.20 14.00
C PRO A 59 -13.54 5.18 13.25
N LEU A 60 -14.05 6.20 13.96
CA LEU A 60 -14.81 7.29 13.35
C LEU A 60 -13.98 8.07 12.31
N GLY A 61 -12.72 8.37 12.63
CA GLY A 61 -11.80 8.99 11.68
C GLY A 61 -11.63 8.19 10.38
N LYS A 62 -11.52 6.85 10.47
CA LYS A 62 -11.40 5.99 9.28
C LYS A 62 -12.65 6.05 8.41
N GLU A 63 -13.84 6.10 8.99
CA GLU A 63 -15.09 6.27 8.24
C GLU A 63 -15.14 7.62 7.51
N LEU A 64 -14.73 8.70 8.19
CA LEU A 64 -14.65 10.03 7.59
C LEU A 64 -13.61 10.12 6.48
N LEU A 65 -12.46 9.46 6.63
CA LEU A 65 -11.44 9.36 5.60
C LEU A 65 -11.95 8.60 4.36
N ALA A 66 -12.64 7.47 4.58
CA ALA A 66 -13.24 6.71 3.50
C ALA A 66 -14.30 7.52 2.76
N HIS A 67 -15.07 8.35 3.48
CA HIS A 67 -16.06 9.26 2.88
C HIS A 67 -15.39 10.32 2.01
N ILE A 68 -14.42 11.08 2.54
CA ILE A 68 -13.78 12.17 1.78
C ILE A 68 -13.08 11.64 0.51
N GLN A 69 -12.47 10.45 0.57
CA GLN A 69 -11.84 9.85 -0.61
C GLN A 69 -12.85 9.45 -1.68
N LYS A 70 -13.99 8.87 -1.30
CA LYS A 70 -15.07 8.57 -2.25
C LYS A 70 -15.57 9.86 -2.93
N VAL A 71 -15.75 10.93 -2.16
CA VAL A 71 -16.13 12.23 -2.71
C VAL A 71 -15.06 12.75 -3.67
N SER A 72 -13.77 12.70 -3.31
CA SER A 72 -12.69 13.13 -4.21
C SER A 72 -12.63 12.34 -5.52
N VAL A 73 -12.87 11.03 -5.49
CA VAL A 73 -12.95 10.22 -6.72
C VAL A 73 -14.11 10.66 -7.61
N LEU A 74 -15.28 10.92 -7.01
CA LEU A 74 -16.47 11.37 -7.75
C LEU A 74 -16.29 12.79 -8.33
N GLU A 75 -15.71 13.70 -7.56
CA GLU A 75 -15.37 15.06 -8.01
C GLU A 75 -14.39 15.01 -9.19
N GLU A 76 -13.35 14.17 -9.11
CA GLU A 76 -12.37 14.03 -10.19
C GLU A 76 -13.00 13.43 -11.45
N ALA A 77 -13.85 12.41 -11.31
CA ALA A 77 -14.57 11.82 -12.44
C ALA A 77 -15.47 12.85 -13.16
N LEU A 78 -16.14 13.72 -12.40
CA LEU A 78 -16.95 14.81 -12.95
C LEU A 78 -16.09 15.88 -13.64
N ASN A 79 -14.94 16.24 -13.07
CA ASN A 79 -14.02 17.20 -13.69
C ASN A 79 -13.52 16.69 -15.05
N ILE A 80 -13.13 15.41 -15.11
CA ILE A 80 -12.68 14.76 -16.35
C ILE A 80 -13.79 14.78 -17.41
N GLN A 81 -15.04 14.46 -17.04
CA GLN A 81 -16.17 14.47 -17.97
C GLN A 81 -16.54 15.88 -18.45
N SER A 82 -16.41 16.87 -17.58
CA SER A 82 -16.83 18.26 -17.86
C SER A 82 -15.78 19.07 -18.61
N GLY A 83 -14.57 18.53 -18.82
CA GLY A 83 -13.46 19.25 -19.46
C GLY A 83 -12.95 20.46 -18.65
N LEU A 84 -13.38 20.59 -17.39
CA LEU A 84 -12.81 21.56 -16.46
C LEU A 84 -11.36 21.16 -16.22
N GLU A 85 -10.43 22.13 -16.21
CA GLU A 85 -9.07 21.87 -15.77
C GLU A 85 -9.15 21.37 -14.32
N ALA A 86 -9.09 20.04 -14.17
CA ALA A 86 -8.98 19.42 -12.87
C ALA A 86 -7.66 19.95 -12.27
N SER A 87 -7.77 20.69 -11.17
CA SER A 87 -6.64 20.86 -10.27
C SER A 87 -6.02 19.48 -10.08
N ALA A 88 -4.73 19.33 -10.34
CA ALA A 88 -4.01 18.05 -10.34
C ALA A 88 -4.00 17.43 -8.92
N ALA A 89 -5.15 16.91 -8.51
CA ALA A 89 -5.40 16.44 -7.17
C ALA A 89 -4.50 15.23 -6.91
N PRO A 90 -3.84 15.17 -5.74
CA PRO A 90 -2.97 14.05 -5.44
C PRO A 90 -3.74 12.73 -5.38
N ILE A 91 -3.17 11.69 -5.97
CA ILE A 91 -3.72 10.33 -5.98
C ILE A 91 -2.93 9.49 -4.99
N SER A 92 -3.61 8.79 -4.08
CA SER A 92 -2.97 7.85 -3.16
C SER A 92 -3.30 6.40 -3.55
N VAL A 93 -2.26 5.57 -3.67
CA VAL A 93 -2.41 4.16 -4.07
C VAL A 93 -1.62 3.26 -3.12
N ALA A 94 -2.24 2.19 -2.62
CA ALA A 94 -1.53 1.14 -1.91
C ALA A 94 -1.00 0.09 -2.90
N VAL A 95 0.28 -0.23 -2.82
CA VAL A 95 0.95 -1.16 -3.74
C VAL A 95 1.86 -2.08 -2.93
N ASN A 96 1.87 -3.36 -3.26
CA ASN A 96 2.75 -4.33 -2.60
C ASN A 96 4.18 -4.29 -3.14
N ASN A 97 5.12 -4.80 -2.34
CA ASN A 97 6.54 -4.83 -2.64
C ASN A 97 6.86 -5.45 -4.01
N ASP A 98 6.25 -6.58 -4.36
CA ASP A 98 6.54 -7.27 -5.63
C ASP A 98 6.22 -6.42 -6.86
N VAL A 99 5.10 -5.70 -6.81
CA VAL A 99 4.68 -4.83 -7.91
C VAL A 99 5.62 -3.62 -8.03
N LEU A 100 5.99 -3.02 -6.89
CA LEU A 100 6.97 -1.93 -6.84
C LEU A 100 8.34 -2.36 -7.36
N ALA A 101 8.76 -3.59 -7.07
CA ALA A 101 10.04 -4.14 -7.49
C ALA A 101 10.09 -4.57 -8.96
N THR A 102 8.95 -4.67 -9.65
CA THR A 102 8.87 -5.22 -11.01
C THR A 102 8.43 -4.18 -12.05
N TRP A 103 7.13 -3.95 -12.22
CA TRP A 103 6.58 -3.19 -13.35
C TRP A 103 6.00 -1.83 -12.98
N PHE A 104 5.81 -1.53 -11.69
CA PHE A 104 5.14 -0.29 -11.29
C PHE A 104 5.93 0.98 -11.65
N SER A 105 7.26 0.90 -11.69
CA SER A 105 8.12 2.01 -12.12
C SER A 105 7.80 2.47 -13.55
N GLN A 106 7.50 1.54 -14.46
CA GLN A 106 7.11 1.84 -15.83
C GLN A 106 5.73 2.52 -15.88
N VAL A 107 4.80 2.09 -15.01
CA VAL A 107 3.49 2.72 -14.88
C VAL A 107 3.61 4.15 -14.37
N MET A 108 4.49 4.39 -13.38
CA MET A 108 4.77 5.72 -12.85
C MET A 108 5.35 6.66 -13.91
N ALA A 109 6.29 6.17 -14.73
CA ALA A 109 6.83 6.95 -15.84
C ALA A 109 5.75 7.31 -16.87
N ALA A 110 5.01 6.30 -17.36
CA ALA A 110 3.96 6.51 -18.36
C ALA A 110 2.78 7.36 -17.86
N PHE A 111 2.50 7.33 -16.55
CA PHE A 111 1.49 8.19 -15.93
C PHE A 111 1.97 9.64 -15.86
N SER A 112 3.22 9.86 -15.44
CA SER A 112 3.81 11.20 -15.29
C SER A 112 3.91 11.93 -16.63
N ASP A 113 4.10 11.20 -17.73
CA ASP A 113 4.09 11.77 -19.08
C ASP A 113 2.71 12.28 -19.53
N LYS A 114 1.62 11.79 -18.92
CA LYS A 114 0.23 12.04 -19.35
C LYS A 114 -0.58 12.88 -18.38
N ARG A 115 -0.20 12.91 -17.11
CA ARG A 115 -0.98 13.50 -16.01
C ARG A 115 -0.05 14.23 -15.05
N ALA A 116 -0.47 15.42 -14.62
CA ALA A 116 0.26 16.21 -13.64
C ALA A 116 -0.07 15.86 -12.18
N ASN A 117 -1.02 14.94 -11.94
CA ASN A 117 -1.46 14.55 -10.60
C ASN A 117 -0.29 13.94 -9.80
N PRO A 118 0.06 14.49 -8.63
CA PRO A 118 1.05 13.87 -7.76
C PRO A 118 0.57 12.52 -7.25
N ILE A 119 1.38 11.47 -7.33
CA ILE A 119 1.04 10.14 -6.78
C ILE A 119 1.77 9.93 -5.45
N HIS A 120 1.02 9.52 -4.43
CA HIS A 120 1.54 9.03 -3.16
C HIS A 120 1.35 7.52 -3.07
N ILE A 121 2.46 6.79 -3.08
CA ILE A 121 2.47 5.33 -2.96
C ILE A 121 2.59 4.96 -1.49
N VAL A 122 1.62 4.21 -0.98
CA VAL A 122 1.70 3.56 0.32
C VAL A 122 2.15 2.12 0.09
N ASN A 123 3.42 1.84 0.41
CA ASN A 123 3.90 0.47 0.41
C ASN A 123 3.30 -0.29 1.60
N ALA A 124 2.68 -1.42 1.31
CA ALA A 124 2.12 -2.33 2.31
C ALA A 124 2.10 -3.74 1.74
N ASP A 125 2.16 -4.75 2.59
CA ASP A 125 2.07 -6.13 2.15
C ASP A 125 0.73 -6.43 1.42
N GLN A 126 0.74 -7.46 0.57
CA GLN A 126 -0.33 -7.94 -0.32
C GLN A 126 -1.70 -7.97 0.36
N THR A 127 -1.76 -8.45 1.61
CA THR A 127 -3.00 -8.57 2.40
C THR A 127 -3.46 -7.23 2.97
N GLN A 128 -2.53 -6.34 3.27
CA GLN A 128 -2.79 -5.07 3.95
C GLN A 128 -3.22 -3.95 3.00
N THR A 129 -2.85 -4.02 1.72
CA THR A 129 -3.23 -3.00 0.71
C THR A 129 -4.74 -2.76 0.66
N ARG A 130 -5.54 -3.83 0.76
CA ARG A 130 -7.01 -3.77 0.77
C ARG A 130 -7.55 -3.13 2.05
N ASP A 131 -6.99 -3.48 3.20
CA ASP A 131 -7.41 -2.89 4.48
C ASP A 131 -7.12 -1.39 4.52
N ILE A 132 -6.00 -0.95 3.94
CA ILE A 132 -5.64 0.47 3.81
C ILE A 132 -6.67 1.21 2.93
N LEU A 133 -7.15 0.59 1.85
CA LEU A 133 -8.23 1.13 1.02
C LEU A 133 -9.55 1.21 1.81
N GLN A 134 -9.94 0.15 2.52
CA GLN A 134 -11.18 0.12 3.32
C GLN A 134 -11.18 1.15 4.45
N GLN A 135 -10.01 1.45 5.01
CA GLN A 135 -9.84 2.48 6.03
C GLN A 135 -9.80 3.91 5.46
N GLY A 136 -9.94 4.07 4.15
CA GLY A 136 -9.88 5.37 3.49
C GLY A 136 -8.52 6.03 3.58
N ARG A 137 -7.42 5.27 3.65
CA ARG A 137 -6.07 5.84 3.64
C ARG A 137 -5.53 6.05 2.24
N VAL A 138 -6.06 5.32 1.27
CA VAL A 138 -5.70 5.42 -0.15
C VAL A 138 -6.95 5.36 -1.03
N MET A 139 -6.88 5.96 -2.22
CA MET A 139 -7.99 5.96 -3.19
C MET A 139 -8.10 4.65 -3.97
N ALA A 140 -6.97 3.95 -4.16
CA ALA A 140 -6.92 2.68 -4.88
C ALA A 140 -5.88 1.75 -4.26
N CYS A 141 -5.98 0.45 -4.54
CA CYS A 141 -4.96 -0.52 -4.15
C CYS A 141 -4.74 -1.59 -5.21
N ILE A 142 -3.53 -2.16 -5.25
CA ILE A 142 -3.26 -3.40 -5.96
C ILE A 142 -3.26 -4.53 -4.93
N SER A 143 -4.14 -5.52 -5.12
CA SER A 143 -4.34 -6.64 -4.21
C SER A 143 -4.43 -7.95 -4.97
N GLN A 144 -4.08 -9.06 -4.29
CA GLN A 144 -4.30 -10.41 -4.80
C GLN A 144 -5.78 -10.84 -4.70
N THR A 145 -6.56 -10.21 -3.83
CA THR A 145 -7.99 -10.53 -3.68
C THR A 145 -8.82 -9.76 -4.70
N GLY A 146 -9.46 -10.48 -5.61
CA GLY A 146 -10.29 -9.89 -6.67
C GLY A 146 -11.68 -9.40 -6.23
N THR A 147 -12.15 -9.70 -5.01
CA THR A 147 -13.47 -9.24 -4.56
C THR A 147 -13.46 -7.72 -4.30
N PRO A 148 -14.36 -6.94 -4.93
CA PRO A 148 -14.43 -5.50 -4.70
C PRO A 148 -14.71 -5.16 -3.23
N VAL A 149 -14.20 -4.01 -2.77
CA VAL A 149 -14.65 -3.38 -1.53
C VAL A 149 -16.04 -2.77 -1.72
N THR A 150 -16.79 -2.57 -0.64
CA THR A 150 -18.15 -2.00 -0.70
C THR A 150 -18.17 -0.63 -1.38
N GLY A 151 -18.91 -0.52 -2.48
CA GLY A 151 -19.00 0.69 -3.30
C GLY A 151 -17.76 0.97 -4.16
N GLY A 152 -16.82 0.02 -4.24
CA GLY A 152 -15.66 0.08 -5.12
C GLY A 152 -15.79 -0.83 -6.33
N GLN A 153 -14.76 -0.83 -7.16
CA GLN A 153 -14.60 -1.72 -8.30
C GLN A 153 -13.33 -2.54 -8.14
N SER A 154 -13.29 -3.72 -8.77
CA SER A 154 -12.10 -4.56 -8.85
C SER A 154 -11.87 -4.95 -10.30
N ILE A 155 -10.66 -4.69 -10.77
CA ILE A 155 -10.25 -4.95 -12.15
C ILE A 155 -9.07 -5.92 -12.10
N ARG A 156 -9.19 -7.05 -12.80
CA ARG A 156 -8.09 -8.01 -12.91
C ARG A 156 -6.97 -7.42 -13.75
N LEU A 157 -5.80 -7.21 -13.15
CA LEU A 157 -4.60 -6.72 -13.85
C LEU A 157 -3.79 -7.84 -14.49
N GLY A 158 -3.81 -9.06 -13.92
CA GLY A 158 -3.03 -10.17 -14.44
C GLY A 158 -2.83 -11.30 -13.43
N THR A 159 -1.71 -12.00 -13.56
CA THR A 159 -1.30 -13.08 -12.66
C THR A 159 0.18 -12.95 -12.36
N MET A 160 0.53 -13.10 -11.09
CA MET A 160 1.90 -13.17 -10.63
C MET A 160 2.23 -14.62 -10.30
N ARG A 161 3.36 -15.12 -10.79
CA ARG A 161 3.81 -16.50 -10.55
C ARG A 161 5.06 -16.46 -9.69
N TYR A 162 4.97 -17.01 -8.49
CA TYR A 162 6.12 -17.18 -7.60
C TYR A 162 6.88 -18.44 -7.97
N GLN A 163 8.20 -18.33 -8.04
CA GLN A 163 9.13 -19.42 -8.32
C GLN A 163 10.34 -19.30 -7.40
N LEU A 164 10.98 -20.43 -7.10
CA LEU A 164 12.26 -20.44 -6.43
C LEU A 164 13.37 -20.11 -7.43
N TYR A 165 14.24 -19.18 -7.08
CA TYR A 165 15.40 -18.80 -7.87
C TYR A 165 16.68 -19.05 -7.09
N ALA A 166 17.71 -19.50 -7.79
CA ALA A 166 19.05 -19.68 -7.25
C ALA A 166 20.07 -19.31 -8.32
N SER A 167 21.21 -18.75 -7.91
CA SER A 167 22.32 -18.52 -8.85
C SER A 167 22.96 -19.84 -9.28
N PRO A 168 23.58 -19.93 -10.48
CA PRO A 168 24.26 -21.15 -10.91
C PRO A 168 25.29 -21.64 -9.90
N ARG A 169 26.07 -20.71 -9.33
CA ARG A 169 27.04 -20.99 -8.27
C ARG A 169 26.39 -21.57 -7.00
N PHE A 170 25.20 -21.11 -6.64
CA PHE A 170 24.45 -21.67 -5.51
C PHE A 170 24.05 -23.12 -5.80
N ILE A 171 23.51 -23.39 -7.00
CA ILE A 171 23.10 -24.72 -7.43
C ILE A 171 24.31 -25.67 -7.43
N GLU A 172 25.45 -25.27 -7.98
CA GLU A 172 26.69 -26.05 -7.98
C GLU A 172 27.21 -26.32 -6.57
N ARG A 173 27.07 -25.37 -5.65
CA ARG A 173 27.58 -25.51 -4.28
C ARG A 173 26.68 -26.39 -3.42
N TYR A 174 25.37 -26.26 -3.55
CA TYR A 174 24.40 -26.81 -2.59
C TYR A 174 23.50 -27.90 -3.16
N LEU A 175 23.28 -27.95 -4.49
CA LEU A 175 22.30 -28.84 -5.15
C LEU A 175 22.93 -29.78 -6.20
N HIS A 176 24.26 -29.94 -6.17
CA HIS A 176 25.13 -30.62 -7.15
C HIS A 176 24.77 -32.04 -7.61
N LYS A 177 23.94 -32.81 -6.89
CA LYS A 177 23.66 -34.22 -7.19
C LYS A 177 22.22 -34.50 -7.60
N GLU A 178 21.27 -33.91 -6.89
CA GLU A 178 19.84 -34.10 -7.15
C GLU A 178 19.08 -32.90 -6.63
N ILE A 179 18.19 -32.34 -7.46
CA ILE A 179 17.27 -31.29 -7.05
C ILE A 179 15.98 -31.96 -6.61
N SER A 180 15.85 -32.17 -5.31
CA SER A 180 14.62 -32.64 -4.65
C SER A 180 14.05 -31.57 -3.71
N PRO A 181 12.73 -31.59 -3.41
CA PRO A 181 12.14 -30.69 -2.42
C PRO A 181 12.89 -30.62 -1.09
N GLN A 182 13.33 -31.77 -0.58
CA GLN A 182 14.08 -31.89 0.67
C GLN A 182 15.47 -31.27 0.54
N SER A 183 16.16 -31.49 -0.58
CA SER A 183 17.45 -30.86 -0.82
C SER A 183 17.31 -29.33 -0.85
N VAL A 184 16.35 -28.77 -1.59
CA VAL A 184 16.15 -27.32 -1.70
C VAL A 184 15.86 -26.71 -0.33
N MET A 185 14.94 -27.30 0.45
CA MET A 185 14.56 -26.75 1.77
C MET A 185 15.61 -26.96 2.87
N SER A 186 16.65 -27.76 2.63
CA SER A 186 17.78 -27.90 3.56
C SER A 186 18.94 -26.95 3.24
N THR A 187 18.84 -26.16 2.18
CA THR A 187 19.86 -25.17 1.77
C THR A 187 19.54 -23.78 2.31
N PRO A 188 20.53 -22.87 2.38
CA PRO A 188 20.29 -21.49 2.80
C PRO A 188 19.27 -20.78 1.89
N GLY A 189 18.27 -20.14 2.49
CA GLY A 189 17.23 -19.39 1.77
C GLY A 189 17.21 -17.91 2.15
N LEU A 190 16.47 -17.11 1.38
CA LEU A 190 16.19 -15.71 1.69
C LEU A 190 14.67 -15.49 1.78
N LEU A 191 14.24 -14.78 2.82
CA LEU A 191 12.87 -14.30 3.02
C LEU A 191 12.89 -12.78 3.10
N TYR A 192 11.92 -12.11 2.49
CA TYR A 192 11.87 -10.65 2.50
C TYR A 192 11.42 -10.12 3.86
N ASP A 193 10.30 -10.65 4.37
CA ASP A 193 9.68 -10.28 5.64
C ASP A 193 8.80 -11.41 6.22
N GLU A 194 7.97 -11.09 7.23
CA GLU A 194 7.13 -12.07 7.91
C GLU A 194 5.96 -12.59 7.07
N TYR A 195 5.55 -11.86 6.03
CA TYR A 195 4.46 -12.27 5.15
C TYR A 195 4.94 -13.33 4.15
N ASP A 196 6.20 -13.24 3.71
CA ASP A 196 6.85 -14.26 2.88
C ASP A 196 6.92 -15.64 3.54
N VAL A 197 6.90 -15.72 4.88
CA VAL A 197 6.82 -17.00 5.60
C VAL A 197 5.54 -17.74 5.22
N THR A 198 4.41 -17.03 5.13
CA THR A 198 3.12 -17.62 4.73
C THR A 198 3.19 -18.09 3.28
N LEU A 199 3.70 -17.25 2.37
CA LEU A 199 3.88 -17.59 0.96
C LEU A 199 4.74 -18.86 0.77
N LEU A 200 5.89 -18.95 1.46
CA LEU A 200 6.77 -20.11 1.38
C LEU A 200 6.17 -21.34 2.09
N THR A 201 5.36 -21.14 3.14
CA THR A 201 4.59 -22.22 3.79
C THR A 201 3.67 -22.89 2.76
N ASP A 202 2.88 -22.08 2.07
CA ASP A 202 1.90 -22.55 1.11
C ASP A 202 2.59 -23.20 -0.09
N TYR A 203 3.67 -22.61 -0.59
CA TYR A 203 4.49 -23.22 -1.65
C TYR A 203 5.03 -24.60 -1.26
N GLN A 204 5.58 -24.75 -0.04
CA GLN A 204 6.10 -26.04 0.44
C GLN A 204 5.01 -27.11 0.55
N ARG A 205 3.82 -26.75 1.02
CA ARG A 205 2.70 -27.69 1.14
C ARG A 205 2.08 -28.04 -0.20
N GLU A 206 1.72 -27.01 -0.97
CA GLU A 206 0.88 -27.17 -2.16
C GLU A 206 1.68 -27.56 -3.40
N CYS A 207 2.90 -27.03 -3.56
CA CYS A 207 3.72 -27.28 -4.75
C CYS A 207 4.75 -28.39 -4.52
N LEU A 208 5.31 -28.49 -3.32
CA LEU A 208 6.38 -29.44 -3.01
C LEU A 208 5.93 -30.66 -2.20
N ASN A 209 4.73 -30.63 -1.63
CA ASN A 209 4.16 -31.69 -0.78
C ASN A 209 5.08 -32.13 0.38
N ILE A 210 5.67 -31.14 1.07
CA ILE A 210 6.55 -31.36 2.23
C ILE A 210 6.10 -30.54 3.45
N ALA A 211 6.57 -30.93 4.63
CA ALA A 211 6.38 -30.16 5.85
C ALA A 211 7.12 -28.81 5.74
N PRO A 212 6.48 -27.66 6.04
CA PRO A 212 7.12 -26.36 6.00
C PRO A 212 8.32 -26.26 6.95
N SER A 213 9.43 -25.70 6.46
CA SER A 213 10.61 -25.35 7.27
C SER A 213 11.18 -24.01 6.84
N PHE A 214 11.80 -23.29 7.80
CA PHE A 214 12.41 -21.98 7.59
C PHE A 214 13.77 -21.86 8.28
N THR A 215 14.29 -22.96 8.85
CA THR A 215 15.44 -22.95 9.76
C THR A 215 16.73 -22.49 9.11
N THR A 216 16.82 -22.58 7.78
CA THR A 216 17.98 -22.17 6.98
C THR A 216 17.76 -20.82 6.28
N CYS A 217 16.62 -20.16 6.50
CA CYS A 217 16.31 -18.91 5.84
C CYS A 217 16.86 -17.70 6.60
N HIS A 218 17.44 -16.76 5.86
CA HIS A 218 17.83 -15.45 6.35
C HIS A 218 16.80 -14.40 5.94
N TRP A 219 16.66 -13.37 6.77
CA TRP A 219 15.71 -12.27 6.57
C TRP A 219 16.42 -11.09 5.94
N TYR A 220 15.94 -10.65 4.79
CA TYR A 220 16.58 -9.57 4.04
C TYR A 220 15.54 -8.76 3.25
N PRO A 221 15.11 -7.59 3.74
CA PRO A 221 14.01 -6.83 3.15
C PRO A 221 14.45 -5.97 1.95
N SER A 222 15.03 -6.61 0.92
CA SER A 222 15.40 -5.94 -0.33
C SER A 222 15.46 -6.90 -1.51
N SER A 223 14.50 -6.74 -2.42
CA SER A 223 14.41 -7.51 -3.66
C SER A 223 15.63 -7.27 -4.56
N HIS A 224 16.22 -6.08 -4.51
CA HIS A 224 17.43 -5.77 -5.27
C HIS A 224 18.67 -6.44 -4.67
N GLY A 225 18.75 -6.59 -3.35
CA GLY A 225 19.86 -7.29 -2.74
C GLY A 225 19.76 -8.82 -2.87
N PHE A 226 18.55 -9.39 -3.04
CA PHE A 226 18.40 -10.80 -3.43
C PHE A 226 19.17 -11.14 -4.72
N VAL A 227 19.21 -10.20 -5.67
CA VAL A 227 19.89 -10.38 -6.96
C VAL A 227 21.42 -10.20 -6.85
N LYS A 228 21.90 -9.53 -5.79
CA LYS A 228 23.32 -9.18 -5.61
C LYS A 228 24.13 -10.18 -4.77
N MET A 229 23.47 -11.13 -4.10
CA MET A 229 24.10 -12.17 -3.26
C MET A 229 24.39 -13.45 -4.05
#